data_AF-A0A7Y2TSP6-F1
#
_entry.id   AF-A0A7Y2TSP6-F1
#
_cell.length_a   1.000
_cell.length_b   1.000
_cell.length_c   1.000
_cell.angle_alpha   90.00
_cell.angle_beta   90.00
_cell.angle_gamma   90.00
#
_symmetry.space_group_name_H-M   'P 1'
#
loop_
_entity.id
_entity.type
_entity.pdbx_description
1 polymer ?
#
loop_
_entity_poly.entity_id
_entity_poly.type
_entity_poly.pdbx_seq_one_letter_code
_entity_poly.pdbx_strand_id
1 'polypeptide(L)'
;ELFHELEPYEQTQHEKIFLAKPRQTDWTDLETDLRSAELAVRRYDTRKLKHILLQLVPELAKTSISTKPGAAEVVPLHRSR
;
A
#
# COMPACT_ATOMS: atom_id res chain seq x y z
N GLU A 1 13.83 -4.77 -7.51
CA GLU A 1 13.31 -5.84 -8.39
C GLU A 1 11.84 -5.60 -8.66
N LEU A 2 11.29 -6.11 -9.78
CA LEU A 2 9.87 -5.98 -10.14
C LEU A 2 8.97 -7.07 -9.53
N PHE A 3 9.57 -8.13 -8.98
CA PHE A 3 8.86 -9.24 -8.35
C PHE A 3 9.58 -9.57 -7.05
N HIS A 4 8.87 -9.62 -5.93
CA HIS A 4 9.42 -10.12 -4.69
C HIS A 4 9.17 -11.63 -4.58
N GLU A 5 10.15 -12.40 -4.13
CA GLU A 5 10.04 -13.87 -3.99
C GLU A 5 8.86 -14.32 -3.09
N LEU A 6 8.42 -13.45 -2.19
CA LEU A 6 7.33 -13.71 -1.24
C LEU A 6 5.95 -13.31 -1.77
N GLU A 7 5.87 -12.69 -2.95
CA GLU A 7 4.60 -12.31 -3.55
C GLU A 7 3.96 -13.52 -4.25
N PRO A 8 2.67 -13.77 -4.01
CA PRO A 8 1.98 -14.93 -4.57
C PRO A 8 1.69 -14.69 -6.05
N TYR A 9 2.63 -15.11 -6.90
CA TYR A 9 2.51 -15.08 -8.36
C TYR A 9 2.21 -16.47 -8.93
N GLU A 10 1.35 -16.53 -9.95
CA GLU A 10 1.23 -17.70 -10.82
C GLU A 10 1.94 -17.46 -12.14
N GLN A 11 2.67 -18.46 -12.62
CA GLN A 11 3.33 -18.41 -13.90
C GLN A 11 2.28 -18.51 -15.02
N THR A 12 2.36 -17.62 -16.00
CA THR A 12 1.54 -17.73 -17.22
C THR A 12 2.30 -18.52 -18.31
N GLN A 13 1.68 -18.70 -19.47
CA GLN A 13 2.37 -19.33 -20.62
C GLN A 13 3.60 -18.53 -21.09
N HIS A 14 3.67 -17.23 -20.79
CA HIS A 14 4.81 -16.38 -21.15
C HIS A 14 5.77 -16.25 -19.95
N GLU A 15 7.05 -16.55 -20.16
CA GLU A 15 8.07 -16.67 -19.09
C GLU A 15 8.27 -15.40 -18.24
N LYS A 16 7.89 -14.24 -18.77
CA LYS A 16 8.03 -12.93 -18.09
C LYS A 16 6.72 -12.34 -17.59
N ILE A 17 5.60 -13.03 -17.77
CA ILE A 17 4.28 -12.56 -17.33
C ILE A 17 3.83 -13.43 -16.18
N PHE A 18 3.60 -12.79 -15.04
CA PHE A 18 3.13 -13.41 -13.82
C PHE A 18 1.74 -12.87 -13.48
N LEU A 19 0.82 -13.76 -13.11
CA LEU A 19 -0.50 -13.38 -12.63
C LEU A 19 -0.41 -13.15 -11.12
N ALA A 20 -0.66 -11.91 -10.69
CA ALA A 20 -0.76 -11.60 -9.27
C ALA A 20 -2.03 -12.25 -8.69
N LYS A 21 -1.92 -12.79 -7.47
CA LYS A 21 -3.10 -13.20 -6.70
C LYS A 21 -3.60 -12.02 -5.86
N PRO A 22 -4.64 -11.29 -6.31
CA PRO A 22 -5.20 -10.22 -5.49
C PRO A 22 -5.81 -10.81 -4.22
N ARG A 23 -5.80 -10.01 -3.15
CA ARG A 23 -6.57 -10.35 -1.95
C ARG A 23 -8.05 -10.43 -2.30
N GLN A 24 -8.71 -11.48 -1.82
CA GLN A 24 -10.16 -11.57 -1.88
C GLN A 24 -10.72 -10.69 -0.76
N THR A 25 -11.55 -9.72 -1.11
CA THR A 25 -12.14 -8.76 -0.17
C THR A 25 -13.59 -8.52 -0.55
N ASP A 26 -14.45 -8.35 0.44
CA ASP A 26 -15.83 -7.90 0.23
C ASP A 26 -15.85 -6.41 -0.18
N TRP A 27 -16.45 -6.12 -1.32
CA TRP A 27 -16.56 -4.76 -1.84
C TRP A 27 -17.41 -3.84 -0.94
N THR A 28 -18.38 -4.40 -0.23
CA THR A 28 -19.27 -3.68 0.68
C THR A 28 -18.50 -3.18 1.90
N ASP A 29 -17.62 -4.02 2.44
CA ASP A 29 -16.76 -3.68 3.57
C ASP A 29 -15.74 -2.62 3.16
N LEU A 30 -15.11 -2.78 1.99
CA LEU A 30 -14.20 -1.79 1.43
C LEU A 30 -14.88 -0.42 1.27
N GLU A 31 -16.09 -0.38 0.71
CA GLU A 31 -16.81 0.88 0.54
C GLU A 31 -17.15 1.54 1.89
N THR A 32 -17.51 0.72 2.89
CA THR A 32 -17.79 1.18 4.26
C THR A 32 -16.55 1.78 4.93
N ASP A 33 -15.39 1.15 4.75
CA ASP A 33 -14.11 1.65 5.25
C ASP A 33 -13.71 2.97 4.58
N LEU A 34 -13.91 3.10 3.26
CA LEU A 34 -13.61 4.32 2.51
C LEU A 34 -14.48 5.50 2.97
N ARG A 35 -15.79 5.29 3.16
CA ARG A 35 -16.69 6.33 3.72
C ARG A 35 -16.28 6.71 5.15
N SER A 36 -15.87 5.72 5.95
CA SER A 36 -15.39 5.96 7.31
C SER A 36 -14.08 6.75 7.34
N ALA A 37 -13.18 6.51 6.39
CA ALA A 37 -11.93 7.25 6.24
C ALA A 37 -12.20 8.70 5.82
N GLU A 38 -13.10 8.93 4.87
CA GLU A 38 -13.50 10.27 4.46
C GLU A 38 -14.03 11.08 5.65
N LEU A 39 -14.90 10.49 6.47
CA LEU A 39 -15.42 11.14 7.67
C LEU A 39 -14.31 11.45 8.68
N ALA A 40 -13.36 10.54 8.87
CA ALA A 40 -12.21 10.74 9.76
C ALA A 40 -11.34 11.92 9.30
N VAL A 41 -11.09 12.04 8.00
CA VAL A 41 -10.37 13.19 7.39
C VAL A 41 -11.12 14.49 7.66
N ARG A 42 -12.43 14.54 7.36
CA ARG A 42 -13.26 15.74 7.58
C ARG A 42 -13.29 16.20 9.04
N ARG A 43 -13.12 15.28 9.99
CA ARG A 43 -13.10 15.55 11.43
C ARG A 43 -11.70 15.70 12.04
N TYR A 44 -10.65 15.61 11.22
CA TYR A 44 -9.26 15.55 11.69
C TYR A 44 -8.99 14.43 12.72
N ASP A 45 -9.74 13.33 12.65
CA ASP A 45 -9.55 12.15 13.51
C ASP A 45 -8.41 11.27 12.97
N THR A 46 -7.19 11.70 13.26
CA THR A 46 -5.96 11.05 12.80
C THR A 46 -5.78 9.64 13.35
N ARG A 47 -6.34 9.35 14.54
CA ARG A 47 -6.27 8.01 15.15
C ARG A 47 -7.15 7.03 14.40
N LYS A 48 -8.40 7.42 14.12
CA LYS A 48 -9.32 6.61 13.33
C LYS A 48 -8.82 6.42 11.91
N LEU A 49 -8.30 7.48 11.28
CA LEU A 49 -7.73 7.39 9.94
C LEU A 49 -6.56 6.40 9.89
N LYS A 50 -5.62 6.46 10.85
CA LYS A 50 -4.51 5.51 10.94
C LYS A 50 -5.01 4.08 11.09
N HIS A 51 -6.03 3.85 11.93
CA HIS A 51 -6.60 2.52 12.12
C HIS A 51 -7.17 1.96 10.81
N ILE A 52 -7.98 2.75 10.09
CA ILE A 52 -8.58 2.33 8.82
C ILE A 52 -7.49 2.05 7.77
N LEU A 53 -6.47 2.91 7.68
CA LEU A 53 -5.35 2.69 6.76
C LEU A 53 -4.60 1.38 7.02
N LEU A 54 -4.42 0.99 8.28
CA LEU A 54 -3.76 -0.28 8.63
C LEU A 54 -4.65 -1.50 8.34
N GLN A 55 -5.97 -1.36 8.32
CA GLN A 55 -6.87 -2.43 7.87
C GLN A 55 -6.82 -2.58 6.35
N LEU A 56 -6.93 -1.47 5.62
CA LEU A 56 -6.91 -1.47 4.15
C LEU A 56 -5.55 -1.87 3.58
N VAL A 57 -4.47 -1.41 4.22
CA VAL A 57 -3.07 -1.61 3.80
C VAL A 57 -2.25 -2.13 4.99
N PRO A 58 -2.34 -3.43 5.31
CA PRO A 58 -1.59 -4.04 6.41
C PRO A 58 -0.07 -3.88 6.29
N GLU A 59 0.44 -3.76 5.07
CA GLU A 59 1.85 -3.54 4.74
C GLU A 59 2.36 -2.21 5.31
N LEU A 60 1.47 -1.24 5.52
CA LEU A 60 1.76 0.03 6.17
C LEU A 60 2.16 -0.14 7.65
N ALA A 61 1.76 -1.23 8.29
CA ALA A 61 2.18 -1.54 9.66
C ALA A 61 3.66 -1.96 9.72
N LYS A 62 4.18 -2.52 8.63
CA LYS A 62 5.56 -3.05 8.53
C LYS A 62 6.56 -1.95 8.18
N THR A 63 6.09 -0.89 7.51
CA THR A 63 6.91 0.29 7.23
C THR A 63 6.77 1.26 8.39
N SER A 64 7.87 1.54 9.09
CA SER A 64 7.91 2.75 9.91
C SER A 64 7.83 3.93 8.93
N ILE A 65 6.62 4.45 8.67
CA ILE A 65 6.47 5.75 8.01
C ILE A 65 7.10 6.76 8.96
N SER A 66 8.39 6.98 8.82
CA SER A 66 9.06 8.06 9.51
C SER A 66 8.57 9.34 8.86
N THR A 67 7.69 10.05 9.56
CA THR A 67 7.20 11.38 9.16
C THR A 67 8.26 12.46 9.34
N LYS A 68 9.51 12.10 9.65
CA LYS A 68 10.64 13.02 9.67
C LYS A 68 10.94 13.48 8.23
N PRO A 69 11.05 14.79 7.98
CA PRO A 69 11.58 15.29 6.71
C PRO A 69 12.94 14.64 6.45
N GLY A 70 13.10 13.98 5.29
CA GLY A 70 14.35 13.30 4.89
C GLY A 70 14.44 11.81 5.23
N ALA A 71 13.38 11.18 5.75
CA ALA A 71 13.39 9.75 6.02
C ALA A 71 12.99 8.85 4.83
N ALA A 72 12.45 9.44 3.76
CA ALA A 72 12.40 8.76 2.47
C ALA A 72 13.81 8.82 1.87
N GLU A 73 14.41 7.67 1.60
CA GLU A 73 15.70 7.54 0.91
C GLU A 73 15.51 7.96 -0.56
N VAL A 74 15.49 9.27 -0.80
CA VAL A 74 15.33 9.85 -2.13
C VAL A 74 16.72 9.88 -2.78
N VAL A 75 16.95 9.01 -3.77
CA VAL A 75 18.19 9.01 -4.57
C VAL A 75 18.03 9.94 -5.77
N PRO A 76 18.89 10.97 -5.94
CA PRO A 76 18.84 11.85 -7.11
C PRO A 76 19.25 11.13 -8.40
N LEU A 77 18.47 11.31 -9.47
CA LEU A 77 18.84 10.86 -10.81
C LEU A 77 19.91 11.79 -11.40
N HIS A 78 21.18 11.50 -11.18
CA HIS A 78 22.27 12.15 -11.90
C HIS A 78 22.36 11.58 -13.32
N ARG A 79 22.02 12.40 -14.34
CA ARG A 79 22.44 12.13 -15.72
C ARG A 79 23.91 12.48 -15.86
N SER A 80 24.78 11.47 -15.89
CA SER A 80 26.14 11.63 -16.42
C SER A 80 26.05 12.03 -17.89
N ARG A 81 26.68 13.16 -18.24
CA ARG A 81 26.87 13.61 -19.62
C ARG A 81 27.91 12.74 -20.33
#